data_AF-A0A2E1WYX0-F1
#
_entry.id   AF-A0A2E1WYX0-F1
#
_cell.length_a   1.000
_cell.length_b   1.000
_cell.length_c   1.000
_cell.angle_alpha   90.00
_cell.angle_beta   90.00
_cell.angle_gamma   90.00
#
_symmetry.space_group_name_H-M   'P 1'
#
loop_
_entity.id
_entity.type
_entity.pdbx_description
1 polymer ?
#
loop_
_entity_poly.entity_id
_entity_poly.type
_entity_poly.pdbx_seq_one_letter_code
_entity_poly.pdbx_strand_id
1 'polypeptide(L)'
;MNSLAKNNIKIEDCYFYHTMELPSQGLVIGEWDLRDNLNKYLGDVNFQNKSVLDVGCASGFISFEIEKKASKVIAYDLSPKQEWDIVPYYNINLEKHVKERKKHIQKIN
;
A
#
# COMPACT_ATOMS: atom_id res chain seq x y z
N MET A 1 -24.85 0.96 11.46
CA MET A 1 -23.39 0.83 11.58
C MET A 1 -23.08 -0.66 11.70
N ASN A 2 -22.87 -1.33 10.57
CA ASN A 2 -22.51 -2.74 10.58
C ASN A 2 -21.02 -2.83 10.92
N SER A 3 -20.73 -3.26 12.15
CA SER A 3 -19.43 -3.81 12.51
C SER A 3 -19.12 -4.92 11.53
N LEU A 4 -18.25 -4.66 10.55
CA LEU A 4 -17.61 -5.72 9.79
C LEU A 4 -17.04 -6.70 10.81
N ALA A 5 -17.41 -7.97 10.69
CA ALA A 5 -16.87 -9.02 11.53
C ALA A 5 -15.35 -8.85 11.56
N LYS A 6 -14.77 -8.71 12.75
CA LYS A 6 -13.32 -8.83 12.92
C LYS A 6 -12.98 -10.26 12.53
N ASN A 7 -12.67 -10.47 11.25
CA ASN A 7 -11.90 -11.62 10.84
C ASN A 7 -10.66 -11.65 11.74
N ASN A 8 -10.31 -12.81 12.29
CA ASN A 8 -9.08 -13.00 13.07
C ASN A 8 -7.86 -12.90 12.13
N ILE A 9 -7.66 -11.73 11.52
CA ILE A 9 -6.51 -11.39 10.69
C ILE A 9 -5.38 -11.05 11.65
N LYS A 10 -4.27 -11.76 11.53
CA LYS A 10 -3.03 -11.47 12.24
C LYS A 10 -2.11 -10.65 11.35
N ILE A 11 -1.09 -10.04 11.96
CA ILE A 11 -0.07 -9.30 11.21
C ILE A 11 0.62 -10.20 10.18
N GLU A 12 0.82 -11.48 10.53
CA GLU A 12 1.44 -12.49 9.66
C GLU A 12 0.61 -12.83 8.42
N ASP A 13 -0.69 -12.51 8.42
CA ASP A 13 -1.57 -12.71 7.27
C ASP A 13 -1.45 -11.55 6.26
N CYS A 14 -0.94 -10.40 6.70
CA CYS A 14 -0.77 -9.19 5.90
C CYS A 14 0.60 -9.17 5.20
N TYR A 15 0.69 -8.38 4.15
CA TYR A 15 1.93 -8.04 3.47
C TYR A 15 2.08 -6.51 3.48
N PHE A 16 3.21 -6.05 4.02
CA PHE A 16 3.56 -4.65 4.09
C PHE A 16 4.59 -4.33 3.00
N TYR A 17 4.21 -3.51 2.01
CA TYR A 17 5.14 -3.12 0.96
C TYR A 17 6.25 -2.20 1.48
N HIS A 18 5.90 -1.29 2.39
CA HIS A 18 6.85 -0.43 3.08
C HIS A 18 6.98 -0.78 4.56
N THR A 19 8.17 -0.61 5.11
CA THR A 19 8.38 -0.60 6.56
C THR A 19 7.65 0.59 7.18
N MET A 20 6.83 0.35 8.20
CA MET A 20 6.02 1.40 8.82
C MET A 20 5.67 1.08 10.28
N GLU A 21 5.26 2.10 11.03
CA GLU A 21 4.75 1.95 12.40
C GLU A 21 3.23 1.80 12.38
N LEU A 22 2.72 0.73 12.98
CA LEU A 22 1.29 0.50 13.14
C LEU A 22 0.84 0.85 14.56
N PRO A 23 -0.31 1.54 14.72
CA PRO A 23 -0.88 1.78 16.03
C PRO A 23 -1.07 0.46 16.80
N SER A 24 -0.53 0.41 18.03
CA SER A 24 -0.62 -0.74 18.95
C SER A 24 0.15 -2.01 18.55
N GLN A 25 0.80 -2.05 17.38
CA GLN A 25 1.59 -3.21 16.94
C GLN A 25 3.08 -2.88 16.78
N GLY A 26 3.42 -1.59 16.67
CA GLY A 26 4.79 -1.11 16.49
C GLY A 26 5.29 -1.30 15.06
N LEU A 27 6.60 -1.47 14.93
CA LEU A 27 7.28 -1.54 13.66
C LEU A 27 6.96 -2.84 12.92
N VAL A 28 6.42 -2.72 11.71
CA VAL A 28 6.34 -3.82 10.74
C VAL A 28 7.38 -3.61 9.65
N ILE A 29 8.06 -4.69 9.27
CA ILE A 29 9.12 -4.66 8.24
C ILE A 29 8.48 -4.97 6.89
N GLY A 30 8.68 -4.07 5.93
CA GLY A 30 8.29 -4.25 4.53
C GLY A 30 9.49 -4.41 3.62
N GLU A 31 9.24 -4.54 2.31
CA GLU A 31 10.30 -4.65 1.31
C GLU A 31 11.10 -3.36 1.13
N TRP A 32 10.45 -2.21 1.33
CA TRP A 32 11.04 -0.89 1.15
C TRP A 32 10.99 -0.08 2.45
N ASP A 33 12.13 0.36 2.95
CA ASP A 33 12.18 1.31 4.08
C ASP A 33 12.54 2.71 3.56
N LEU A 34 11.56 3.61 3.59
CA LEU A 34 11.72 4.99 3.14
C LEU A 34 11.73 5.99 4.31
N ARG A 35 11.66 5.54 5.57
CA ARG A 35 11.48 6.41 6.74
C ARG A 35 12.57 7.48 6.87
N ASP A 36 13.81 7.13 6.56
CA ASP A 36 14.95 8.05 6.68
C ASP A 36 15.09 9.04 5.52
N ASN A 37 14.46 8.79 4.37
CA ASN A 37 14.69 9.55 3.14
C ASN A 37 13.39 9.97 2.41
N LEU A 38 12.24 9.89 3.07
CA LEU A 38 10.95 10.09 2.42
C LEU A 38 10.79 11.48 1.80
N ASN A 39 11.23 12.55 2.47
CA ASN A 39 11.10 13.92 1.92
C ASN A 39 11.83 14.04 0.57
N LYS A 40 13.05 13.51 0.49
CA LYS A 40 13.84 13.48 -0.74
C LYS A 40 13.19 12.61 -1.83
N TYR A 41 12.65 11.45 -1.44
CA TYR A 41 11.91 10.58 -2.35
C TYR A 41 10.67 11.30 -2.95
N LEU A 42 9.98 12.10 -2.15
CA LEU A 42 8.85 12.93 -2.57
C LEU A 42 9.26 14.24 -3.27
N GLY A 43 10.55 14.43 -3.57
CA GLY A 43 11.06 15.62 -4.26
C GLY A 43 10.93 16.91 -3.45
N ASP A 44 10.97 16.81 -2.12
CA ASP A 44 10.87 17.93 -1.17
C ASP A 44 9.64 18.83 -1.40
N VAL A 45 8.56 18.24 -1.91
CA VAL A 45 7.28 18.93 -2.15
C VAL A 45 6.68 19.39 -0.82
N ASN A 46 6.34 20.69 -0.73
CA ASN A 46 5.58 21.21 0.41
C ASN A 46 4.10 20.82 0.26
N PHE A 47 3.58 19.99 1.17
CA PHE A 47 2.19 19.51 1.15
C PHE A 47 1.19 20.39 1.90
N GLN A 48 1.63 21.45 2.59
CA GLN A 48 0.76 22.30 3.39
C GLN A 48 -0.42 22.84 2.57
N ASN A 49 -1.63 22.71 3.11
CA ASN A 49 -2.88 23.14 2.49
C ASN A 49 -3.25 22.45 1.15
N LYS A 50 -2.56 21.35 0.78
CA LYS A 50 -2.82 20.63 -0.46
C LYS A 50 -3.80 19.48 -0.26
N SER A 51 -4.59 19.21 -1.30
CA SER A 51 -5.24 17.91 -1.51
C SER A 51 -4.33 17.05 -2.38
N VAL A 52 -4.05 15.82 -1.95
CA VAL A 52 -3.14 14.89 -2.63
C VAL A 52 -3.91 13.65 -3.06
N LEU A 53 -3.63 13.16 -4.28
CA LEU A 53 -4.05 11.85 -4.75
C LEU A 53 -2.81 10.95 -4.79
N ASP A 54 -2.81 9.89 -3.97
CA ASP A 54 -1.80 8.84 -3.99
C ASP A 54 -2.36 7.62 -4.75
N VAL A 55 -1.71 7.23 -5.85
CA VAL A 55 -2.13 6.14 -6.74
C VAL A 55 -1.10 5.01 -6.66
N GLY A 56 -1.55 3.81 -6.30
CA GLY A 56 -0.65 2.70 -6.00
C GLY A 56 -0.08 2.81 -4.58
N CYS A 57 -0.91 3.18 -3.60
CA CYS A 57 -0.48 3.45 -2.23
C CYS A 57 -0.01 2.21 -1.44
N ALA A 58 -0.21 1.00 -1.98
CA ALA A 58 0.02 -0.29 -1.35
C ALA A 58 -0.57 -0.32 0.07
N SER A 59 0.25 -0.67 1.06
CA SER A 59 -0.14 -0.71 2.48
C SER A 59 -0.28 0.68 3.13
N GLY A 60 -0.02 1.77 2.39
CA GLY A 60 -0.37 3.14 2.77
C GLY A 60 0.71 3.99 3.45
N PHE A 61 1.94 3.49 3.63
CA PHE A 61 3.02 4.25 4.31
C PHE A 61 3.17 5.69 3.78
N ILE A 62 3.29 5.87 2.47
CA ILE A 62 3.45 7.20 1.85
C ILE A 62 2.22 8.07 2.11
N SER A 63 1.01 7.53 1.90
CA SER A 63 -0.25 8.21 2.23
C SER A 63 -0.27 8.74 3.67
N PHE A 64 0.05 7.89 4.64
CA PHE A 64 0.04 8.24 6.07
C PHE A 64 1.13 9.24 6.46
N GLU A 65 2.25 9.28 5.76
CA GLU A 65 3.27 10.30 6.00
C GLU A 65 2.90 11.65 5.36
N ILE A 66 2.23 11.64 4.21
CA ILE A 66 1.73 12.85 3.55
C ILE A 66 0.55 13.44 4.33
N GLU A 67 -0.37 12.63 4.86
CA GLU A 67 -1.57 13.12 5.57
C GLU A 67 -1.23 13.96 6.81
N LYS A 68 -0.06 13.72 7.43
CA LYS A 68 0.45 14.52 8.57
C LYS A 68 0.73 15.98 8.19
N LYS A 69 0.91 16.26 6.89
CA LYS A 69 1.35 17.57 6.36
C LYS A 69 0.32 18.19 5.41
N ALA A 70 -0.48 17.37 4.74
CA ALA A 70 -1.49 17.79 3.77
C ALA A 70 -2.83 18.15 4.43
N SER A 71 -3.70 18.86 3.71
CA SER A 71 -5.10 19.05 4.15
C SER A 71 -5.95 17.81 3.93
N LYS A 72 -5.66 17.06 2.87
CA LYS A 72 -6.40 15.86 2.50
C LYS A 72 -5.53 14.94 1.65
N VAL A 73 -5.63 13.64 1.90
CA VAL A 73 -5.08 12.59 1.03
C VAL A 73 -6.22 11.68 0.58
N ILE A 74 -6.25 11.38 -0.71
CA ILE A 74 -7.07 10.31 -1.27
C ILE A 74 -6.08 9.25 -1.74
N ALA A 75 -6.12 8.08 -1.11
CA ALA A 75 -5.27 6.95 -1.46
C ALA A 75 -6.08 5.92 -2.24
N TYR A 76 -5.53 5.44 -3.36
CA TYR A 76 -6.18 4.45 -4.20
C TYR A 76 -5.19 3.38 -4.63
N ASP A 77 -5.59 2.13 -4.48
CA ASP A 77 -4.87 0.97 -5.01
C ASP A 77 -5.86 -0.03 -5.62
N LEU A 78 -5.34 -1.05 -6.28
CA LEU A 78 -6.12 -2.11 -6.89
C LEU A 78 -6.85 -2.93 -5.85
N SER A 79 -8.13 -3.17 -6.09
CA SER A 79 -8.89 -4.16 -5.34
C SER A 79 -8.53 -5.58 -5.80
N PRO A 80 -8.82 -6.61 -4.98
CA PRO A 80 -8.69 -8.02 -5.38
C PRO A 80 -9.52 -8.43 -6.62
N LYS A 81 -10.45 -7.58 -7.05
CA LYS A 81 -11.28 -7.80 -8.25
C LYS A 81 -10.59 -7.34 -9.54
N GLN A 82 -9.55 -6.52 -9.43
CA GLN A 82 -8.78 -6.00 -10.56
C GLN A 82 -7.52 -6.83 -10.80
N GLU A 83 -6.91 -6.62 -11.96
CA GLU A 83 -5.68 -7.29 -12.38
C GLU A 83 -4.57 -6.25 -12.51
N TRP A 84 -3.34 -6.64 -12.20
CA TRP A 84 -2.20 -5.81 -12.56
C TRP A 84 -1.98 -5.86 -14.07
N ASP A 85 -1.62 -4.71 -14.63
CA ASP A 85 -1.13 -4.65 -16.00
C ASP A 85 0.22 -5.37 -16.06
N ILE A 86 0.25 -6.53 -16.73
CA ILE A 86 1.46 -7.34 -16.89
C ILE A 86 1.85 -7.31 -18.35
N VAL A 87 3.12 -7.01 -18.63
CA VAL A 87 3.71 -7.24 -19.95
C VAL A 87 3.97 -8.74 -20.09
N PRO A 88 3.31 -9.46 -21.01
CA PRO A 88 3.47 -10.90 -21.14
C PRO A 88 4.78 -11.21 -21.86
N TYR A 89 5.77 -11.73 -21.14
CA TYR A 89 6.98 -12.29 -21.74
C TYR A 89 6.69 -13.65 -22.41
N TYR A 90 7.49 -14.00 -23.41
CA TYR A 90 7.28 -15.16 -24.32
C TYR A 90 6.96 -16.50 -23.63
N ASN A 91 7.42 -16.74 -22.40
CA ASN A 91 7.22 -17.98 -21.64
C ASN A 91 6.43 -17.81 -20.33
N ILE A 92 5.62 -16.76 -20.20
CA ILE A 92 4.81 -16.52 -19.01
C ILE A 92 3.46 -17.27 -19.09
N ASN A 93 3.14 -18.03 -18.04
CA ASN A 93 1.78 -18.53 -17.84
C ASN A 93 0.91 -17.42 -17.25
N LEU A 94 0.27 -16.63 -18.12
CA LEU A 94 -0.45 -15.42 -17.73
C LEU A 94 -1.53 -15.69 -16.67
N GLU A 95 -2.33 -16.75 -16.82
CA GLU A 95 -3.38 -17.10 -15.86
C GLU A 95 -2.83 -17.38 -14.46
N LYS A 96 -1.73 -18.15 -14.39
CA LYS A 96 -1.04 -18.43 -13.13
C LYS A 96 -0.52 -17.13 -12.51
N HIS A 97 0.11 -16.27 -13.30
CA HIS A 97 0.63 -14.99 -12.84
C HIS A 97 -0.49 -14.08 -12.29
N VAL A 98 -1.61 -13.95 -12.99
CA VAL A 98 -2.77 -13.16 -12.54
C VAL A 98 -3.31 -13.70 -11.21
N LYS A 99 -3.45 -15.03 -11.08
CA LYS A 99 -3.95 -15.67 -9.84
C LYS A 99 -3.00 -15.42 -8.66
N GLU A 100 -1.70 -15.50 -8.88
CA GLU A 100 -0.69 -15.21 -7.84
C GLU A 100 -0.71 -13.74 -7.43
N ARG A 101 -0.86 -12.81 -8.38
CA ARG A 101 -0.97 -11.38 -8.08
C ARG A 101 -2.25 -11.05 -7.30
N LYS A 102 -3.41 -11.61 -7.65
CA LYS A 102 -4.65 -11.40 -6.88
C LYS A 102 -4.52 -11.86 -5.43
N LYS A 103 -3.87 -13.00 -5.18
CA LYS A 103 -3.57 -13.48 -3.82
C LYS A 103 -2.64 -12.54 -3.06
N HIS A 104 -1.70 -11.91 -3.76
CA HIS A 104 -0.79 -10.94 -3.17
C HIS A 104 -1.50 -9.63 -2.81
N ILE A 105 -2.36 -9.11 -3.72
CA ILE A 105 -3.18 -7.93 -3.47
C ILE A 105 -4.05 -8.11 -2.21
N GLN A 106 -4.67 -9.28 -2.03
CA GLN A 106 -5.46 -9.61 -0.82
C GLN A 106 -4.69 -9.54 0.50
N LYS A 107 -3.35 -9.61 0.46
CA LYS A 107 -2.52 -9.45 1.65
C LYS A 107 -2.12 -7.99 1.89
N ILE A 108 -2.18 -7.15 0.85
CA ILE A 108 -1.90 -5.71 0.92
C ILE A 108 -3.14 -4.93 1.38
N ASN A 109 -4.32 -5.25 0.85
CA ASN A 109 -5.57 -4.50 1.06
C ASN A 109 -6.84 -5.36 1.12
#